data_AF-A0A7C5MFI1-F1
#
_entry.id   AF-A0A7C5MFI1-F1
#
_cell.length_a   1.000
_cell.length_b   1.000
_cell.length_c   1.000
_cell.angle_alpha   90.00
_cell.angle_beta   90.00
_cell.angle_gamma   90.00
#
_symmetry.space_group_name_H-M   'P 1'
#
loop_
_entity.id
_entity.type
_entity.pdbx_description
1 polymer ?
#
loop_
_entity_poly.entity_id
_entity_poly.type
_entity_poly.pdbx_seq_one_letter_code
_entity_poly.pdbx_strand_id
1 'polypeptide(L)' 'MSVVVDGHLTVEKVVKVARDNEPVELHPEAVERIKKCRALLEDKIKKNEIMYGVNTGIGELANVVLTPEQVERFQKYI' A
#
# COMPACT_ATOMS: atom_id res chain seq x y z
N MET A 1 -14.04 19.77 -10.75
CA MET A 1 -13.90 18.43 -11.35
C MET A 1 -12.86 17.68 -10.52
N SER A 2 -12.90 16.35 -10.50
CA SER A 2 -11.94 15.55 -9.73
C SER A 2 -10.95 14.86 -10.66
N VAL A 3 -9.71 14.70 -10.19
CA VAL A 3 -8.71 13.86 -10.85
C VAL A 3 -8.99 12.41 -10.45
N VAL A 4 -9.39 11.60 -11.42
CA VAL A 4 -9.62 10.16 -11.23
C VAL A 4 -8.30 9.40 -11.36
N VAL A 5 -7.97 8.59 -10.35
CA VAL A 5 -6.77 7.75 -10.31
C VAL A 5 -7.14 6.33 -10.72
N ASP A 6 -6.67 5.92 -11.90
CA ASP A 6 -6.93 4.63 -12.54
C ASP A 6 -5.66 3.76 -12.73
N GLY A 7 -4.48 4.31 -12.44
CA GLY A 7 -3.17 3.71 -12.69
C GLY A 7 -2.33 4.45 -13.74
N HIS A 8 -2.90 5.44 -14.44
CA HIS A 8 -2.22 6.25 -15.43
C HIS A 8 -2.29 7.74 -15.06
N LEU A 9 -1.20 8.26 -14.51
CA LEU A 9 -1.05 9.67 -14.12
C LEU A 9 -0.13 10.40 -15.10
N THR A 10 -0.51 11.64 -15.42
CA THR A 10 0.35 12.58 -16.13
C THR A 10 0.87 13.64 -15.17
N VAL A 11 1.95 14.31 -15.52
CA VAL A 11 2.54 15.38 -14.70
C VAL A 11 1.53 16.51 -14.49
N GLU A 12 0.73 16.85 -15.50
CA GLU A 12 -0.28 17.91 -15.44
C GLU A 12 -1.37 17.57 -14.41
N LYS A 13 -1.83 16.32 -14.37
CA LYS A 13 -2.80 15.86 -13.34
C LYS A 13 -2.19 15.97 -11.94
N VAL A 14 -0.92 15.63 -11.77
CA VAL A 14 -0.23 15.76 -10.47
C VAL A 14 -0.12 17.23 -10.04
N VAL A 15 0.25 18.13 -10.97
CA VAL A 15 0.36 19.57 -10.69
C VAL A 15 -0.98 20.13 -10.22
N LYS A 16 -2.09 19.79 -10.90
CA LYS A 16 -3.45 20.22 -10.51
C LYS A 16 -3.83 19.83 -9.09
N VAL A 17 -3.54 18.59 -8.69
CA VAL A 17 -3.81 18.15 -7.32
C VAL A 17 -2.91 18.88 -6.32
N ALA A 18 -1.60 18.94 -6.58
CA ALA A 18 -0.62 19.43 -5.63
C ALA A 18 -0.61 20.97 -5.46
N ARG A 19 -0.93 21.72 -6.50
CA ARG A 19 -0.86 23.20 -6.50
C ARG A 19 -2.23 23.86 -6.48
N ASP A 20 -3.22 23.24 -7.11
CA ASP A 20 -4.55 23.84 -7.29
C ASP A 20 -5.61 23.21 -6.37
N ASN A 21 -5.22 22.24 -5.52
CA ASN A 21 -6.10 21.50 -4.60
C ASN A 21 -7.30 20.84 -5.29
N GLU A 22 -7.12 20.35 -6.53
CA GLU A 22 -8.18 19.63 -7.23
C GLU A 22 -8.50 18.31 -6.50
N PRO A 23 -9.78 18.00 -6.21
CA PRO A 23 -10.16 16.79 -5.48
C PRO A 23 -9.78 15.53 -6.25
N VAL A 24 -9.50 14.44 -5.53
CA VAL A 24 -9.07 13.16 -6.09
C VAL A 24 -10.11 12.08 -5.81
N GLU A 25 -10.35 11.24 -6.80
CA GLU A 25 -11.23 10.07 -6.68
C GLU A 25 -10.51 8.82 -7.19
N LEU A 26 -10.83 7.66 -6.62
CA LEU A 26 -10.35 6.38 -7.13
C LEU A 26 -11.28 5.87 -8.22
N HIS A 27 -10.72 5.39 -9.33
CA HIS A 27 -11.50 4.67 -10.32
C HIS A 27 -12.09 3.39 -9.67
N PRO A 28 -13.36 3.02 -9.94
CA PRO A 28 -13.97 1.84 -9.33
C PRO A 28 -13.15 0.56 -9.51
N GLU A 29 -12.57 0.36 -10.69
CA GLU A 29 -11.71 -0.80 -10.94
C GLU A 29 -10.41 -0.78 -10.12
N ALA A 30 -9.86 0.40 -9.82
CA ALA A 30 -8.68 0.50 -8.95
C ALA A 30 -9.00 0.02 -7.54
N VAL A 31 -10.20 0.34 -7.03
CA VAL A 31 -10.69 -0.15 -5.73
C VAL A 31 -10.77 -1.67 -5.72
N GLU A 32 -11.30 -2.28 -6.78
CA GLU A 32 -11.39 -3.76 -6.87
C GLU A 32 -10.01 -4.42 -6.94
N ARG A 33 -9.05 -3.83 -7.66
CA ARG A 33 -7.67 -4.32 -7.66
C ARG A 33 -7.01 -4.23 -6.28
N ILE A 34 -7.20 -3.12 -5.56
CA ILE A 34 -6.68 -2.93 -4.20
C ILE A 34 -7.24 -4.02 -3.27
N LYS A 35 -8.55 -4.27 -3.28
CA LYS A 35 -9.20 -5.31 -2.47
C LYS A 35 -8.64 -6.70 -2.79
N LYS A 36 -8.48 -7.03 -4.08
CA LYS A 36 -7.91 -8.32 -4.52
C LYS A 36 -6.48 -8.50 -4.03
N CYS A 37 -5.63 -7.48 -4.16
CA CYS A 37 -4.26 -7.52 -3.66
C CYS A 37 -4.22 -7.68 -2.13
N ARG A 38 -5.12 -6.99 -1.42
CA ARG A 38 -5.22 -7.11 0.04
C ARG A 38 -5.60 -8.53 0.47
N ALA A 39 -6.59 -9.13 -0.19
CA ALA A 39 -7.02 -10.49 0.11
C ALA A 39 -5.88 -11.52 -0.11
N LEU A 40 -5.09 -11.34 -1.17
CA LEU A 40 -3.91 -12.18 -1.42
C LEU A 40 -2.85 -12.02 -0.34
N LEU A 41 -2.60 -10.80 0.13
CA LEU A 41 -1.66 -10.54 1.23
C LEU A 41 -2.12 -11.20 2.53
N GLU A 42 -3.40 -11.11 2.85
CA GLU A 42 -3.97 -11.72 4.05
C GLU A 42 -3.90 -13.25 4.04
N ASP A 43 -4.13 -13.88 2.89
CA ASP A 43 -3.95 -15.33 2.71
C ASP A 43 -2.49 -15.77 2.95
N LYS A 44 -1.52 -15.03 2.38
CA LYS A 44 -0.09 -15.30 2.58
C LYS A 44 0.34 -15.16 4.05
N ILE A 45 -0.17 -14.14 4.75
CA ILE A 45 0.10 -13.95 6.18
C ILE A 45 -0.45 -15.13 6.99
N LYS A 46 -1.68 -15.59 6.71
CA LYS A 46 -2.28 -16.76 7.37
C LYS A 46 -1.48 -18.04 7.15
N LYS A 47 -0.83 -18.17 6.00
CA LYS A 47 0.06 -19.29 5.64
C LYS A 47 1.46 -19.15 6.25
N ASN A 48 1.73 -18.11 7.04
CA ASN A 48 3.05 -17.78 7.58
C ASN A 48 4.14 -17.67 6.50
N GLU A 49 3.79 -17.19 5.30
CA GLU A 49 4.78 -16.89 4.28
C GLU A 49 5.66 -15.72 4.72
N ILE A 50 6.98 -15.85 4.57
CA ILE A 50 7.95 -14.80 4.93
C ILE A 50 7.96 -13.73 3.83
N MET A 51 7.67 -12.49 4.21
CA MET A 51 7.42 -11.39 3.28
C MET A 51 8.10 -10.09 3.76
N TYR A 52 9.00 -9.59 2.92
CA TYR A 52 9.81 -8.39 3.19
C TYR A 52 8.95 -7.17 3.55
N GLY A 53 9.21 -6.57 4.71
CA GLY A 53 8.50 -5.38 5.20
C GLY A 53 7.03 -5.62 5.55
N VAL A 54 6.56 -6.87 5.53
CA VAL A 54 5.22 -7.27 5.98
C VAL A 54 5.31 -7.97 7.32
N ASN A 55 6.05 -9.08 7.39
CA ASN A 55 6.34 -9.81 8.63
C ASN A 55 7.84 -10.02 8.86
N THR A 56 8.67 -9.22 8.17
CA THR A 56 10.10 -9.10 8.46
C THR A 56 10.46 -7.65 8.77
N GLY A 57 11.68 -7.42 9.26
CA GLY A 57 12.29 -6.11 9.23
C GLY A 57 12.56 -5.60 7.80
N ILE A 58 13.05 -4.36 7.71
CA ILE A 58 13.42 -3.66 6.47
C ILE A 58 14.94 -3.45 6.48
N GLY A 59 15.57 -3.41 5.31
CA GLY A 59 17.01 -3.15 5.19
C GLY A 59 17.87 -4.23 5.86
N GLU A 60 18.77 -3.83 6.77
CA GLU A 60 19.64 -4.77 7.48
C GLU A 60 18.88 -5.81 8.32
N LEU A 61 17.64 -5.49 8.71
CA LEU A 61 16.76 -6.40 9.47
C LEU A 61 15.87 -7.28 8.59
N ALA A 62 16.09 -7.31 7.26
CA ALA A 62 15.29 -8.12 6.32
C ALA A 62 15.22 -9.61 6.66
N ASN A 63 16.25 -10.14 7.33
CA ASN A 63 16.34 -11.54 7.73
C ASN A 63 15.66 -11.85 9.08
N VAL A 64 15.10 -10.84 9.75
CA VAL A 64 14.43 -11.01 11.05
C VAL A 64 12.93 -11.12 10.82
N VAL A 65 12.36 -12.29 11.17
CA VAL A 65 10.90 -12.52 11.16
C VAL A 65 10.30 -11.94 12.44
N LEU A 66 9.20 -11.19 12.30
CA LEU A 66 8.49 -10.51 13.36
C LEU A 66 7.24 -11.28 13.78
N THR A 67 6.91 -11.28 15.07
CA THR A 67 5.61 -11.75 15.57
C THR A 67 4.49 -10.77 15.16
N PRO A 68 3.21 -11.16 15.18
CA PRO A 68 2.10 -10.25 14.88
C PRO A 68 2.10 -8.96 15.71
N GLU A 69 2.39 -9.04 17.01
CA GLU A 69 2.48 -7.85 17.88
C GLU A 69 3.67 -6.96 17.51
N GLN A 70 4.80 -7.58 17.13
CA GLN A 70 5.97 -6.86 16.65
C GLN A 70 5.68 -6.18 15.30
N VAL A 71 4.93 -6.82 14.40
CA VAL A 71 4.52 -6.22 13.11
C VAL A 71 3.65 -4.99 13.34
N GLU A 72 2.61 -5.09 14.18
CA GLU A 72 1.74 -3.96 14.50
C GLU A 72 2.54 -2.78 15.08
N ARG A 73 3.44 -3.07 16.02
CA ARG A 73 4.30 -2.05 16.61
C ARG A 73 5.28 -1.47 15.58
N PHE A 74 5.88 -2.31 14.75
CA PHE A 74 6.88 -1.92 13.76
C PHE A 74 6.27 -0.99 12.69
N GLN A 75 5.12 -1.37 12.12
CA GLN A 75 4.40 -0.61 11.09
C GLN A 75 3.91 0.77 11.57
N LYS A 76 3.84 1.02 12.88
CA LYS A 76 3.49 2.33 13.44
C LYS A 76 4.64 3.34 13.37
N TYR A 77 5.88 2.89 13.32
CA TYR A 77 7.08 3.74 13.44
C TYR A 77 7.91 3.83 12.16
N ILE A 78 7.48 3.17 11.08
CA ILE A 78 8.04 3.29 9.73
C ILE A 78 7.11 4.10 8.84
#